data_AF-A0A126T834-F1
#
_entry.id   AF-A0A126T834-F1
#
_cell.length_a   1.000
_cell.length_b   1.000
_cell.length_c   1.000
_cell.angle_alpha   90.00
_cell.angle_beta   90.00
_cell.angle_gamma   90.00
#
_symmetry.space_group_name_H-M   'P 1'
#
loop_
_entity.id
_entity.type
_entity.pdbx_description
1 polymer ?
#
loop_
_entity_poly.entity_id
_entity_poly.type
_entity_poly.pdbx_seq_one_letter_code
_entity_poly.pdbx_strand_id
1 'polypeptide(L)'
;MKKSFGLLVGAALIAISGQVAANEAEEIGAKIYERAFGRGCGACHDIASNPQLSALIGAGKLPKDQFAKVLKEGKNGMPKAVAAIMEVGPVKKAGYTEDQAIDAVYEYLKK
;
A
#
# COMPACT_ATOMS: atom_id res chain seq x y z
N MET A 1 5.56 43.52 -10.79
CA MET A 1 6.48 42.38 -10.53
C MET A 1 6.18 41.60 -9.23
N LYS A 2 5.38 42.10 -8.28
CA LYS A 2 5.09 41.39 -7.00
C LYS A 2 4.16 40.16 -7.11
N LYS A 3 3.43 40.00 -8.23
CA LYS A 3 2.42 38.93 -8.41
C LYS A 3 3.01 37.58 -8.86
N SER A 4 4.21 37.56 -9.43
CA SER A 4 4.84 36.34 -9.97
C SER A 4 5.48 35.47 -8.89
N PHE A 5 5.85 36.06 -7.74
CA PHE A 5 6.51 35.34 -6.65
C PHE A 5 5.56 34.44 -5.85
N GLY A 6 4.30 34.88 -5.63
CA GLY A 6 3.31 34.08 -4.92
C GLY A 6 2.86 32.83 -5.67
N LEU A 7 2.89 32.86 -7.00
CA LEU A 7 2.46 31.75 -7.86
C LEU A 7 3.51 30.63 -7.91
N LEU A 8 4.81 30.98 -7.85
CA LEU A 8 5.91 30.02 -7.77
C LEU A 8 6.00 29.32 -6.40
N VAL A 9 5.80 30.07 -5.30
CA VAL A 9 5.82 29.50 -3.94
C VAL A 9 4.65 28.55 -3.71
N GLY A 10 3.46 28.87 -4.23
CA GLY A 10 2.29 27.98 -4.14
C GLY A 10 2.49 26.65 -4.86
N ALA A 11 3.03 26.66 -6.08
CA ALA A 11 3.29 25.45 -6.84
C ALA A 11 4.35 24.54 -6.19
N ALA A 12 5.40 25.14 -5.59
CA ALA A 12 6.43 24.39 -4.88
C ALA A 12 5.89 23.68 -3.63
N LEU A 13 5.04 24.34 -2.82
CA LEU A 13 4.44 23.74 -1.61
C LEU A 13 3.50 22.57 -1.93
N ILE A 14 2.76 22.66 -3.03
CA ILE A 14 1.86 21.58 -3.49
C ILE A 14 2.69 20.38 -3.96
N ALA A 15 3.76 20.62 -4.72
CA ALA A 15 4.64 19.54 -5.17
C ALA A 15 5.31 18.80 -3.99
N ILE A 16 5.81 19.53 -2.99
CA ILE A 16 6.44 18.93 -1.80
C ILE A 16 5.42 18.13 -0.99
N SER A 17 4.21 18.65 -0.80
CA SER A 17 3.14 17.94 -0.08
C SER A 17 2.76 16.63 -0.78
N GLY A 18 2.72 16.62 -2.13
CA GLY A 18 2.45 15.41 -2.91
C GLY A 18 3.55 14.36 -2.80
N GLN A 19 4.82 14.78 -2.77
CA GLN A 19 5.96 13.87 -2.59
C GLN A 19 5.96 13.23 -1.20
N VAL A 20 5.63 14.00 -0.15
CA VAL A 20 5.53 13.47 1.22
C VAL A 20 4.43 12.42 1.32
N ALA A 21 3.25 12.69 0.77
CA ALA A 21 2.14 11.74 0.80
C ALA A 21 2.45 10.44 0.03
N ALA A 22 3.12 10.54 -1.13
CA ALA A 22 3.52 9.37 -1.90
C ALA A 22 4.55 8.50 -1.17
N ASN A 23 5.53 9.13 -0.51
CA ASN A 23 6.55 8.43 0.27
C ASN A 23 5.94 7.76 1.52
N GLU A 24 4.98 8.42 2.19
CA GLU A 24 4.27 7.85 3.32
C GLU A 24 3.47 6.60 2.92
N ALA A 25 2.72 6.67 1.82
CA ALA A 25 1.93 5.53 1.33
C ALA A 25 2.82 4.33 0.97
N GLU A 26 3.98 4.59 0.36
CA GLU A 26 4.98 3.56 0.08
C GLU A 26 5.54 2.92 1.35
N GLU A 27 5.95 3.74 2.33
CA GLU A 27 6.46 3.25 3.60
C GLU A 27 5.41 2.42 4.32
N ILE A 28 4.16 2.89 4.39
CA ILE A 28 3.07 2.15 5.02
C ILE A 28 2.80 0.84 4.29
N GLY A 29 2.77 0.85 2.95
CA GLY A 29 2.62 -0.37 2.15
C GLY A 29 3.69 -1.42 2.45
N ALA A 30 4.96 -1.00 2.52
CA ALA A 30 6.07 -1.87 2.90
C ALA A 30 5.89 -2.42 4.32
N LYS A 31 5.51 -1.57 5.29
CA LYS A 31 5.29 -1.99 6.68
C LYS A 31 4.12 -2.95 6.82
N ILE A 32 3.07 -2.81 6.03
CA ILE A 32 1.97 -3.78 5.97
C ILE A 32 2.52 -5.13 5.48
N TYR A 33 3.26 -5.13 4.37
CA TYR A 33 3.82 -6.36 3.81
C TYR A 33 4.75 -7.09 4.78
N GLU A 34 5.56 -6.35 5.53
CA GLU A 34 6.52 -6.90 6.50
C GLU A 34 5.85 -7.41 7.79
N ARG A 35 4.70 -6.83 8.20
CA ARG A 35 4.22 -6.96 9.61
C ARG A 35 2.82 -7.51 9.76
N ALA A 36 1.99 -7.54 8.72
CA ALA A 36 0.66 -8.12 8.80
C ALA A 36 0.74 -9.56 9.36
N PHE A 37 -0.23 -9.96 10.19
CA PHE A 37 -0.23 -11.25 10.90
C PHE A 37 0.97 -11.49 11.84
N GLY A 38 1.76 -10.46 12.17
CA GLY A 38 2.96 -10.57 13.02
C GLY A 38 4.16 -11.24 12.35
N ARG A 39 4.03 -11.68 11.10
CA ARG A 39 5.10 -12.34 10.31
C ARG A 39 5.25 -11.80 8.88
N GLY A 40 4.36 -10.90 8.48
CA GLY A 40 4.30 -10.35 7.14
C GLY A 40 3.60 -11.25 6.12
N CYS A 41 3.23 -10.64 5.01
CA CYS A 41 2.69 -11.30 3.82
C CYS A 41 3.75 -12.17 3.14
N GLY A 42 5.02 -11.77 3.21
CA GLY A 42 6.16 -12.49 2.62
C GLY A 42 6.31 -13.93 3.13
N ALA A 43 5.91 -14.21 4.38
CA ALA A 43 5.91 -15.56 4.94
C ALA A 43 5.11 -16.58 4.11
N CYS A 44 4.13 -16.12 3.32
CA CYS A 44 3.41 -16.95 2.36
C CYS A 44 3.66 -16.56 0.91
N HIS A 45 4.02 -15.31 0.59
CA HIS A 45 4.10 -14.85 -0.80
C HIS A 45 5.51 -14.82 -1.39
N ASP A 46 6.57 -14.90 -0.57
CA ASP A 46 7.96 -14.94 -1.03
C ASP A 46 8.48 -16.38 -1.24
N ILE A 47 7.61 -17.38 -1.11
CA ILE A 47 7.93 -18.78 -1.40
C ILE A 47 7.48 -19.14 -2.82
N ALA A 48 8.31 -19.90 -3.54
CA ALA A 48 8.08 -20.24 -4.95
C ALA A 48 6.77 -21.00 -5.22
N SER A 49 6.24 -21.71 -4.22
CA SER A 49 5.00 -22.48 -4.32
C SER A 49 3.73 -21.64 -4.26
N ASN A 50 3.84 -20.35 -3.93
CA ASN A 50 2.71 -19.45 -3.80
C ASN A 50 2.76 -18.31 -4.83
N PRO A 51 1.61 -17.63 -5.07
CA PRO A 51 1.52 -16.55 -6.03
C PRO A 51 2.54 -15.45 -5.74
N GLN A 52 3.40 -15.18 -6.73
CA GLN A 52 4.38 -14.09 -6.71
C GLN A 52 3.66 -12.76 -6.97
N LEU A 53 3.27 -12.08 -5.88
CA LEU A 53 2.33 -10.96 -5.95
C LEU A 53 2.82 -9.82 -6.84
N SER A 54 4.06 -9.36 -6.67
CA SER A 54 4.62 -8.27 -7.48
C SER A 54 4.67 -8.60 -8.96
N ALA A 55 5.04 -9.85 -9.31
CA ALA A 55 5.04 -10.28 -10.71
C ALA A 55 3.63 -10.31 -11.31
N LEU A 56 2.62 -10.76 -10.54
CA LEU A 56 1.23 -10.79 -10.99
C LEU A 56 0.63 -9.40 -11.14
N ILE A 57 0.91 -8.51 -10.19
CA ILE A 57 0.45 -7.11 -10.21
C ILE A 57 1.12 -6.37 -11.36
N GLY A 58 2.46 -6.44 -11.49
CA GLY A 58 3.21 -5.81 -12.57
C GLY A 58 2.82 -6.31 -13.97
N ALA A 59 2.41 -7.59 -14.09
CA ALA A 59 1.89 -8.15 -15.32
C ALA A 59 0.40 -7.83 -15.59
N GLY A 60 -0.28 -7.08 -14.72
CA GLY A 60 -1.71 -6.76 -14.83
C GLY A 60 -2.64 -7.95 -14.61
N LYS A 61 -2.13 -9.07 -14.08
CA LYS A 61 -2.88 -10.32 -13.82
C LYS A 61 -3.58 -10.34 -12.46
N LEU A 62 -3.24 -9.39 -11.59
CA LEU A 62 -3.88 -9.16 -10.31
C LEU A 62 -4.26 -7.67 -10.19
N PRO A 63 -5.38 -7.24 -10.79
CA PRO A 63 -5.85 -5.88 -10.67
C PRO A 63 -6.30 -5.57 -9.23
N LYS A 64 -6.33 -4.27 -8.91
CA LYS A 64 -6.54 -3.77 -7.54
C LYS A 64 -7.86 -4.22 -6.92
N ASP A 65 -8.93 -4.28 -7.70
CA ASP A 65 -10.24 -4.76 -7.27
C ASP A 65 -10.21 -6.24 -6.85
N GLN A 66 -9.54 -7.08 -7.64
CA GLN A 66 -9.36 -8.49 -7.34
C GLN A 66 -8.45 -8.68 -6.12
N PHE A 67 -7.37 -7.90 -6.02
CA PHE A 67 -6.48 -7.91 -4.86
C PHE A 67 -7.24 -7.54 -3.58
N ALA A 68 -7.98 -6.43 -3.59
CA ALA A 68 -8.80 -5.98 -2.47
C ALA A 68 -9.84 -7.03 -2.06
N LYS A 69 -10.50 -7.65 -3.05
CA LYS A 69 -11.45 -8.74 -2.80
C LYS A 69 -10.80 -9.92 -2.08
N VAL A 70 -9.62 -10.36 -2.53
CA VAL A 70 -8.89 -11.46 -1.87
C VAL A 70 -8.47 -11.10 -0.45
N LEU A 71 -8.06 -9.86 -0.17
CA LEU A 71 -7.75 -9.44 1.21
C LEU A 71 -8.99 -9.44 2.11
N LYS A 72 -10.14 -9.02 1.58
CA LYS A 72 -11.42 -8.96 2.31
C LYS A 72 -12.04 -10.34 2.54
N GLU A 73 -11.91 -11.24 1.58
CA GLU A 73 -12.61 -12.53 1.57
C GLU A 73 -11.72 -13.72 1.94
N GLY A 74 -10.41 -13.63 1.72
CA GLY A 74 -9.51 -14.77 1.69
C GLY A 74 -9.64 -15.57 0.38
N LYS A 75 -8.70 -16.47 0.11
CA LYS A 75 -8.74 -17.34 -1.08
C LYS A 75 -7.80 -18.54 -0.92
N ASN A 76 -8.27 -19.76 -1.23
CA ASN A 76 -7.44 -20.97 -1.34
C ASN A 76 -6.46 -21.19 -0.16
N GLY A 77 -6.94 -21.05 1.07
CA GLY A 77 -6.11 -21.20 2.28
C GLY A 77 -5.45 -19.90 2.77
N MET A 78 -5.50 -18.81 1.99
CA MET A 78 -5.19 -17.48 2.49
C MET A 78 -6.32 -16.97 3.41
N PRO A 79 -6.02 -16.61 4.67
CA PRO A 79 -7.01 -16.01 5.57
C PRO A 79 -7.38 -14.59 5.14
N LYS A 80 -8.52 -14.08 5.62
CA LYS A 80 -8.87 -12.66 5.51
C LYS A 80 -7.79 -11.81 6.15
N ALA A 81 -7.32 -10.79 5.44
CA ALA A 81 -6.14 -10.02 5.82
C ALA A 81 -6.46 -8.63 6.35
N VAL A 82 -7.63 -8.05 6.04
CA VAL A 82 -7.94 -6.65 6.37
C VAL A 82 -7.78 -6.35 7.86
N ALA A 83 -8.33 -7.18 8.75
CA ALA A 83 -8.16 -6.97 10.19
C ALA A 83 -6.68 -6.99 10.61
N ALA A 84 -5.89 -7.92 10.09
CA ALA A 84 -4.47 -8.02 10.39
C ALA A 84 -3.65 -6.84 9.82
N ILE A 85 -4.07 -6.28 8.69
CA ILE A 85 -3.50 -5.06 8.10
C ILE A 85 -3.81 -3.85 8.99
N MET A 86 -5.06 -3.70 9.43
CA MET A 86 -5.47 -2.59 10.30
C MET A 86 -4.83 -2.64 11.68
N GLU A 87 -4.39 -3.82 12.12
CA GLU A 87 -3.64 -3.99 13.37
C GLU A 87 -2.18 -3.50 13.29
N VAL A 88 -1.66 -3.23 12.09
CA VAL A 88 -0.28 -2.75 11.90
C VAL A 88 -0.12 -1.32 12.47
N GLY A 89 0.80 -1.15 13.42
CA GLY A 89 1.00 0.13 14.14
C GLY A 89 1.13 1.37 13.23
N PRO A 90 1.97 1.34 12.17
CA PRO A 90 2.03 2.42 11.18
C PRO A 90 0.67 2.77 10.53
N VAL A 91 -0.16 1.78 10.21
CA VAL A 91 -1.51 2.00 9.63
C VAL A 91 -2.39 2.75 10.63
N LYS A 92 -2.41 2.30 11.89
CA LYS A 92 -3.14 2.97 12.98
C LYS A 92 -2.67 4.40 13.20
N LYS A 93 -1.35 4.60 13.23
CA LYS A 93 -0.72 5.91 13.45
C LYS A 93 -1.06 6.91 12.33
N ALA A 94 -1.09 6.42 11.09
CA ALA A 94 -1.44 7.24 9.93
C ALA A 94 -2.96 7.48 9.80
N GLY A 95 -3.79 6.77 10.58
CA GLY A 95 -5.25 6.93 10.55
C GLY A 95 -5.89 6.44 9.25
N TYR A 96 -5.26 5.46 8.59
CA TYR A 96 -5.74 4.96 7.30
C TYR A 96 -7.08 4.22 7.46
N THR A 97 -7.94 4.34 6.46
CA THR A 97 -9.07 3.44 6.25
C THR A 97 -8.60 2.10 5.69
N GLU A 98 -9.47 1.09 5.69
CA GLU A 98 -9.18 -0.20 5.06
C GLU A 98 -8.77 -0.04 3.60
N ASP A 99 -9.49 0.77 2.83
CA ASP A 99 -9.22 0.96 1.41
C ASP A 99 -7.88 1.71 1.20
N GLN A 100 -7.53 2.68 2.05
CA GLN A 100 -6.22 3.34 2.00
C GLN A 100 -5.07 2.37 2.32
N ALA A 101 -5.25 1.49 3.30
CA ALA A 101 -4.24 0.50 3.64
C ALA A 101 -4.06 -0.55 2.54
N ILE A 102 -5.16 -0.97 1.89
CA ILE A 102 -5.14 -1.86 0.73
C ILE A 102 -4.42 -1.20 -0.45
N ASP A 103 -4.74 0.07 -0.73
CA ASP A 103 -4.09 0.85 -1.79
C ASP A 103 -2.59 1.00 -1.55
N ALA A 104 -2.18 1.29 -0.30
CA ALA A 104 -0.78 1.42 0.07
C ALA A 104 0.03 0.15 -0.19
N VAL A 105 -0.47 -1.02 0.26
CA VAL A 105 0.23 -2.29 0.02
C VAL A 105 0.20 -2.70 -1.45
N TYR A 106 -0.87 -2.37 -2.19
CA TYR A 106 -0.94 -2.63 -3.63
C TYR A 106 0.09 -1.82 -4.41
N GLU A 107 0.19 -0.51 -4.14
CA GLU A 107 1.18 0.35 -4.81
C GLU A 107 2.62 0.01 -4.41
N TYR A 108 2.86 -0.45 -3.18
CA TYR A 108 4.16 -1.01 -2.78
C TYR A 108 4.52 -2.25 -3.63
N LEU A 109 3.59 -3.18 -3.81
CA LEU A 109 3.82 -4.43 -4.55
C LEU A 109 3.94 -4.24 -6.06
N LYS A 110 3.42 -3.14 -6.60
CA LYS A 110 3.42 -2.84 -8.04
C LYS A 110 4.77 -2.37 -8.57
N LYS A 111 5.68 -1.95 -7.69
CA LYS A 111 7.05 -1.54 -8.03
C LYS A 111 7.88 -2.72 -8.51
#